data_AF-A0A7K0A555-F1
#
_entry.id   AF-A0A7K0A555-F1
#
_cell.length_a   1.000
_cell.length_b   1.000
_cell.length_c   1.000
_cell.angle_alpha   90.00
_cell.angle_beta   90.00
_cell.angle_gamma   90.00
#
_symmetry.space_group_name_H-M   'P 1'
#
loop_
_entity.id
_entity.type
_entity.pdbx_description
1 polymer ?
#
loop_
_entity_poly.entity_id
_entity_poly.type
_entity_poly.pdbx_seq_one_letter_code
_entity_poly.pdbx_strand_id
1 'polypeptide(L)'
;MIAVIGDYDGGNPTHIVTTKALEALPGGTPFEWIATDEDSLRGRLGHVNGLLIAPASPYRSMDGALEAIRFARERGVPLVGT
;
A
#
# COMPACT_ATOMS: atom_id res chain seq x y z
N MET A 1 -6.90 5.95 -7.72
CA MET A 1 -6.69 4.72 -6.94
C MET A 1 -5.43 4.87 -6.11
N ILE A 2 -5.51 4.69 -4.79
CA ILE A 2 -4.34 4.58 -3.89
C ILE A 2 -4.10 3.10 -3.58
N ALA A 3 -2.86 2.62 -3.71
CA ALA A 3 -2.50 1.30 -3.24
C ALA A 3 -1.83 1.36 -1.87
N VAL A 4 -2.38 0.64 -0.90
CA VAL A 4 -1.80 0.44 0.43
C VAL A 4 -1.00 -0.85 0.39
N ILE A 5 0.33 -0.73 0.46
CA ILE A 5 1.25 -1.86 0.39
C ILE A 5 1.53 -2.34 1.80
N GLY A 6 1.03 -3.53 2.13
CA GLY A 6 1.13 -4.11 3.46
C GLY A 6 0.25 -5.35 3.62
N ASP A 7 0.64 -6.22 4.54
CA ASP A 7 -0.05 -7.49 4.77
C ASP A 7 -1.21 -7.28 5.73
N TYR A 8 -2.33 -6.77 5.19
CA TYR A 8 -3.49 -6.39 5.98
C TYR A 8 -3.88 -7.46 7.01
N ASP A 9 -4.14 -6.98 8.23
CA ASP A 9 -4.54 -7.79 9.38
C ASP A 9 -5.59 -7.00 10.15
N GLY A 10 -6.81 -7.55 10.23
CA GLY A 10 -7.93 -6.94 10.94
C GLY A 10 -7.76 -6.92 12.46
N GLY A 11 -6.75 -7.61 13.01
CA GLY A 11 -6.35 -7.50 14.42
C GLY A 11 -5.33 -6.39 14.68
N ASN A 12 -4.71 -5.84 13.63
CA ASN A 12 -3.66 -4.83 13.79
C ASN A 12 -4.26 -3.41 13.90
N PRO A 13 -4.06 -2.70 15.04
CA PRO A 13 -4.63 -1.37 15.23
C PRO A 13 -4.21 -0.35 14.17
N THR A 14 -2.98 -0.42 13.67
CA THR A 14 -2.48 0.54 12.67
C THR A 14 -3.17 0.34 11.33
N HIS A 15 -3.36 -0.90 10.89
CA HIS A 15 -4.08 -1.21 9.65
C HIS A 15 -5.54 -0.73 9.72
N ILE A 16 -6.21 -0.93 10.85
CA ILE A 16 -7.58 -0.48 11.05
C ILE A 16 -7.68 1.04 10.94
N VAL A 17 -6.81 1.79 11.63
CA VAL A 17 -6.87 3.26 11.59
C VAL A 17 -6.42 3.82 10.25
N THR A 18 -5.47 3.20 9.56
CA THR A 18 -5.07 3.56 8.19
C THR A 18 -6.25 3.38 7.22
N THR A 19 -6.95 2.25 7.26
CA THR A 19 -8.15 2.01 6.44
C THR A 19 -9.21 3.07 6.72
N LYS A 20 -9.54 3.33 7.99
CA LYS A 20 -10.53 4.35 8.37
C LYS A 20 -10.14 5.76 7.91
N ALA A 21 -8.86 6.10 7.97
CA ALA A 21 -8.36 7.39 7.51
C ALA A 21 -8.53 7.55 5.99
N LEU A 22 -8.28 6.49 5.21
CA LEU A 22 -8.50 6.49 3.76
C LEU A 22 -9.98 6.54 3.39
N GLU A 23 -10.84 5.82 4.11
CA GLU A 23 -12.30 5.88 3.95
C GLU A 23 -12.88 7.26 4.23
N ALA A 24 -12.27 8.01 5.15
CA ALA A 24 -12.68 9.38 5.51
C ALA A 24 -12.21 10.44 4.50
N LEU A 25 -11.43 10.07 3.47
CA LEU A 25 -10.99 11.02 2.45
C LEU A 25 -12.19 11.58 1.67
N PRO A 26 -12.21 12.90 1.38
CA PRO A 26 -13.30 13.52 0.65
C PRO A 26 -13.44 12.90 -0.75
N GLY A 27 -14.68 12.80 -1.22
CA GLY A 27 -14.99 12.29 -2.57
C GLY A 27 -14.88 10.78 -2.72
N GLY A 28 -14.73 10.01 -1.63
CA GLY A 28 -14.70 8.55 -1.69
C GLY A 28 -13.48 8.04 -2.47
N THR A 29 -12.30 8.58 -2.16
CA THR A 29 -11.06 8.26 -2.87
C THR A 29 -10.84 6.74 -2.89
N PRO A 30 -10.83 6.09 -4.06
CA PRO A 30 -10.72 4.64 -4.14
C PRO A 30 -9.33 4.19 -3.71
N PHE A 31 -9.27 3.19 -2.85
CA PHE A 31 -8.04 2.57 -2.41
C PHE A 31 -8.18 1.05 -2.35
N GLU A 32 -7.05 0.35 -2.42
CA GLU A 32 -6.97 -1.10 -2.25
C GLU A 32 -5.76 -1.48 -1.40
N TRP A 33 -5.92 -2.49 -0.54
CA TRP A 33 -4.80 -3.14 0.12
C TRP A 33 -4.18 -4.17 -0.83
N ILE A 34 -2.85 -4.16 -0.92
CA ILE A 34 -2.06 -5.10 -1.70
C ILE A 34 -1.02 -5.72 -0.76
N ALA A 35 -1.11 -7.04 -0.57
CA ALA A 35 -0.17 -7.78 0.24
C ALA A 35 1.24 -7.69 -0.37
N THR A 36 2.26 -7.84 0.48
CA THR A 36 3.65 -7.63 0.06
C THR A 36 4.22 -8.81 -0.73
N ASP A 37 3.54 -9.96 -0.78
CA ASP A 37 3.98 -11.08 -1.60
C ASP A 37 3.99 -10.75 -3.10
N GLU A 38 4.92 -11.37 -3.83
CA GLU A 38 5.20 -11.03 -5.24
C GLU A 38 3.99 -11.25 -6.15
N ASP A 39 3.25 -12.35 -5.92
CA ASP A 39 2.05 -12.69 -6.67
C ASP A 39 0.97 -11.60 -6.52
N SER A 40 0.86 -11.00 -5.34
CA SER A 40 -0.05 -9.89 -5.09
C SER A 40 0.39 -8.60 -5.75
N LEU A 41 1.69 -8.30 -5.88
CA LEU A 41 2.17 -7.03 -6.46
C LEU A 41 2.21 -7.05 -7.99
N ARG A 42 2.47 -8.21 -8.59
CA ARG A 42 2.70 -8.35 -10.02
C ARG A 42 1.52 -7.81 -10.85
N GLY A 43 1.80 -6.80 -11.66
CA GLY A 43 0.82 -6.22 -12.59
C GLY A 43 -0.22 -5.29 -11.97
N ARG A 44 -0.31 -5.17 -10.64
CA ARG A 44 -1.30 -4.30 -9.96
C ARG A 44 -0.83 -2.87 -9.75
N LEU A 45 0.47 -2.60 -9.81
CA LEU A 45 0.96 -1.23 -9.60
C LEU A 45 0.76 -0.31 -10.82
N GLY A 46 0.51 -0.87 -12.01
CA GLY A 46 0.48 -0.10 -13.27
C GLY A 46 -0.63 0.95 -13.36
N HIS A 47 -1.73 0.80 -12.61
CA HIS A 47 -2.90 1.69 -12.65
C HIS A 47 -3.05 2.60 -11.42
N VAL A 48 -2.12 2.54 -10.45
CA VAL A 48 -2.25 3.28 -9.19
C VAL A 48 -1.74 4.70 -9.35
N ASN A 49 -2.37 5.64 -8.65
CA ASN A 49 -2.02 7.07 -8.70
C ASN A 49 -1.22 7.53 -7.47
N GLY A 50 -1.05 6.64 -6.49
CA GLY A 50 -0.32 6.90 -5.26
C GLY A 50 -0.14 5.62 -4.47
N LEU A 51 0.91 5.59 -3.65
CA LEU A 51 1.28 4.46 -2.81
C LEU A 51 1.38 4.89 -1.34
N LEU A 52 0.88 4.05 -0.46
CA LEU A 52 1.09 4.13 0.98
C LEU A 52 1.76 2.85 1.43
N ILE A 53 2.97 2.91 1.97
CA ILE A 53 3.61 1.77 2.63
C ILE A 53 3.04 1.70 4.05
N ALA A 54 2.28 0.65 4.35
CA ALA A 54 1.66 0.47 5.65
C ALA A 54 2.69 0.12 6.73
N PRO A 55 2.47 0.54 7.99
CA PRO A 55 3.33 0.14 9.11
C PRO A 55 3.16 -1.35 9.43
N ALA A 56 3.95 -1.86 10.38
CA ALA A 56 3.95 -3.24 10.91
C ALA A 56 4.87 -4.25 10.17
N SER A 57 6.13 -3.86 9.98
CA SER A 57 7.19 -4.85 9.75
C SER A 57 7.29 -5.83 10.94
N PRO A 58 7.69 -7.10 10.72
CA PRO A 58 8.14 -7.65 9.44
C PRO A 58 6.97 -7.91 8.47
N TYR A 59 7.16 -7.51 7.22
CA TYR A 59 6.26 -7.90 6.13
C TYR A 59 6.44 -9.38 5.79
N ARG A 60 5.41 -10.01 5.21
CA ARG A 60 5.50 -11.34 4.62
C ARG A 60 6.60 -11.40 3.55
N SER A 61 6.78 -10.33 2.78
CA SER A 61 7.89 -10.15 1.86
C SER A 61 8.46 -8.74 1.93
N MET A 62 9.69 -8.62 2.43
CA MET A 62 10.42 -7.35 2.40
C MET A 62 10.73 -6.92 0.95
N ASP A 63 11.07 -7.88 0.09
CA ASP A 63 11.40 -7.62 -1.31
C ASP A 63 10.21 -6.99 -2.05
N GLY A 64 8.99 -7.43 -1.79
CA GLY A 64 7.81 -6.82 -2.41
C GLY A 64 7.55 -5.39 -1.94
N ALA A 65 7.75 -5.09 -0.65
CA ALA A 65 7.67 -3.71 -0.16
C ALA A 65 8.73 -2.81 -0.84
N LEU A 66 9.95 -3.32 -1.01
CA LEU A 66 11.03 -2.61 -1.70
C LEU A 66 10.77 -2.44 -3.21
N GLU A 67 10.19 -3.43 -3.86
CA GLU A 67 9.75 -3.37 -5.26
C GLU A 67 8.69 -2.28 -5.45
N ALA A 68 7.71 -2.15 -4.54
CA ALA A 68 6.73 -1.07 -4.60
C ALA A 68 7.34 0.32 -4.40
N ILE A 69 8.30 0.45 -3.48
CA ILE A 69 9.06 1.71 -3.28
C ILE A 69 9.87 2.05 -4.53
N ARG A 70 10.56 1.06 -5.11
CA ARG A 70 11.32 1.21 -6.37
C ARG A 70 10.40 1.66 -7.50
N PHE A 71 9.26 0.97 -7.68
CA PHE A 71 8.24 1.32 -8.67
C PHE A 71 7.84 2.78 -8.56
N ALA A 72 7.52 3.24 -7.34
CA ALA A 72 7.07 4.60 -7.10
C ALA A 72 8.14 5.62 -7.52
N ARG A 73 9.37 5.39 -7.07
CA ARG A 73 10.52 6.25 -7.35
C ARG A 73 10.84 6.31 -8.85
N GLU A 74 10.89 5.17 -9.52
CA GLU A 74 11.30 5.07 -10.92
C GLU A 74 10.23 5.55 -11.90
N ARG A 75 8.94 5.50 -11.52
CA ARG A 75 7.83 5.99 -12.34
C ARG A 75 7.27 7.34 -11.90
N GLY A 76 7.81 7.95 -10.87
CA GLY A 76 7.34 9.25 -10.35
C GLY A 76 5.94 9.19 -9.73
N VAL A 77 5.54 8.04 -9.18
CA VAL A 77 4.28 7.90 -8.47
C VAL A 77 4.44 8.42 -7.04
N PRO A 78 3.54 9.30 -6.54
CA PRO A 78 3.59 9.78 -5.16
C PRO A 78 3.58 8.63 -4.16
N LEU A 79 4.45 8.70 -3.16
CA LEU A 79 4.56 7.68 -2.11
C LEU A 79 4.67 8.32 -0.73
N VAL A 80 3.97 7.73 0.23
CA VAL A 80 4.13 7.99 1.67
C VAL A 80 4.47 6.67 2.36
N GLY A 81 5.38 6.69 3.33
CA GLY A 81 5.66 5.55 4.21
C GLY A 81 5.70 6.00 5.67
N THR A 82 5.32 5.10 6.58
CA THR A 82 5.19 5.37 8.02
C THR A 82 5.88 4.32 8.86
#